data_AF-A0A7S0SCP7-F1
#
_entry.id   AF-A0A7S0SCP7-F1
#
_cell.length_a   1.000
_cell.length_b   1.000
_cell.length_c   1.000
_cell.angle_alpha   90.00
_cell.angle_beta   90.00
_cell.angle_gamma   90.00
#
_symmetry.space_group_name_H-M   'P 1'
#
loop_
_entity.id
_entity.type
_entity.pdbx_description
1 polymer ?
#
loop_
_entity_poly.entity_id
_entity_poly.type
_entity_poly.pdbx_seq_one_letter_code
_entity_poly.pdbx_strand_id
1 'polypeptide(L)'
;PQAAQARVSFEVARADQAVDSAVRDTDVIIVDPPRKGLDKYTLAALTGGGGDASGARAGHATSTKKPMISGPAGAGRKKRNRRRRKLKDSGSGEGASSAAAAADATQVPDDMLPPPTRLQTLVYVSCGFSSFERDADALLASGEWDIKHAEGFNFFPGGDALEVLAVFSRRREEA
;
A
#
# COMPACT_ATOMS: atom_id res chain seq x y z
N PRO A 1 32.63 8.25 -2.59
CA PRO A 1 33.75 7.52 -3.23
C PRO A 1 33.26 6.61 -4.37
N GLN A 2 34.07 6.40 -5.41
CA GLN A 2 33.68 5.66 -6.62
C GLN A 2 33.24 4.21 -6.33
N ALA A 3 33.95 3.52 -5.41
CA ALA A 3 33.59 2.17 -4.96
C ALA A 3 32.23 2.07 -4.24
N ALA A 4 31.70 3.18 -3.71
CA ALA A 4 30.37 3.21 -3.10
C ALA A 4 29.26 3.41 -4.16
N GLN A 5 29.55 4.13 -5.25
CA GLN A 5 28.59 4.35 -6.35
C GLN A 5 28.23 3.04 -7.05
N ALA A 6 29.19 2.11 -7.18
CA ALA A 6 28.95 0.78 -7.73
C ALA A 6 28.05 -0.13 -6.84
N ARG A 7 27.74 0.29 -5.60
CA ARG A 7 26.86 -0.44 -4.66
C ARG A 7 25.46 0.18 -4.56
N VAL A 8 25.16 1.22 -5.34
CA VAL A 8 23.87 1.92 -5.34
C VAL A 8 23.34 1.95 -6.76
N SER A 9 22.26 1.19 -7.01
CA SER A 9 21.46 1.28 -8.23
C SER A 9 20.22 2.14 -7.99
N PHE A 10 19.61 2.61 -9.08
CA PHE A 10 18.33 3.30 -9.07
C PHE A 10 17.55 2.92 -10.33
N GLU A 11 16.23 2.74 -10.18
CA GLU A 11 15.31 2.39 -11.26
C GLU A 11 14.18 3.41 -11.32
N VAL A 12 13.82 3.86 -12.53
CA VAL A 12 12.63 4.70 -12.75
C VAL A 12 11.45 3.79 -13.10
N ALA A 13 10.80 3.28 -12.06
CA ALA A 13 9.62 2.45 -12.16
C ALA A 13 8.54 2.92 -11.16
N ARG A 14 7.31 2.43 -11.32
CA ARG A 14 6.30 2.51 -10.26
C ARG A 14 6.58 1.43 -9.21
N ALA A 15 6.22 1.67 -7.95
CA ALA A 15 6.38 0.69 -6.88
C ALA A 15 5.72 -0.66 -7.22
N ASP A 16 4.51 -0.64 -7.79
CA ASP A 16 3.79 -1.85 -8.21
C ASP A 16 4.39 -2.58 -9.41
N GLN A 17 5.42 -2.03 -10.05
CA GLN A 17 6.19 -2.68 -11.12
C GLN A 17 7.54 -3.20 -10.63
N ALA A 18 8.12 -2.57 -9.60
CA ALA A 18 9.42 -2.93 -9.01
C ALA A 18 9.29 -3.83 -7.78
N VAL A 19 8.10 -3.97 -7.18
CA VAL A 19 7.94 -4.73 -5.92
C VAL A 19 8.26 -6.21 -6.07
N ASP A 20 7.92 -6.84 -7.20
CA ASP A 20 8.15 -8.28 -7.38
C ASP A 20 9.64 -8.64 -7.41
N SER A 21 10.49 -7.82 -8.01
CA SER A 21 11.94 -8.01 -7.98
C SER A 21 12.52 -7.62 -6.61
N ALA A 22 12.07 -6.50 -6.04
CA ALA A 22 12.54 -6.00 -4.74
C ALA A 22 12.22 -6.96 -3.59
N VAL A 23 11.02 -7.54 -3.53
CA VAL A 23 10.64 -8.54 -2.53
C VAL A 23 11.36 -9.88 -2.75
N ARG A 24 11.79 -10.17 -3.98
CA ARG A 24 12.46 -11.43 -4.31
C ARG A 24 13.97 -11.47 -4.02
N ASP A 25 14.69 -10.38 -4.28
CA ASP A 25 16.16 -10.37 -4.27
C ASP A 25 16.79 -9.40 -3.24
N THR A 26 16.17 -9.27 -2.06
CA THR A 26 16.65 -8.35 -1.01
C THR A 26 16.40 -8.90 0.39
N ASP A 27 17.32 -8.64 1.33
CA ASP A 27 17.21 -9.08 2.73
C ASP A 27 16.40 -8.10 3.60
N VAL A 28 16.43 -6.80 3.25
CA VAL A 28 15.77 -5.70 3.97
C VAL A 28 15.15 -4.72 2.97
N ILE A 29 13.83 -4.55 3.00
CA ILE A 29 13.13 -3.54 2.20
C ILE A 29 12.74 -2.33 3.07
N ILE A 30 12.84 -1.13 2.50
CA ILE A 30 12.43 0.13 3.14
C ILE A 30 11.34 0.77 2.28
N VAL A 31 10.20 1.14 2.88
CA VAL A 31 9.11 1.82 2.20
C VAL A 31 8.78 3.16 2.88
N ASP A 32 8.65 4.20 2.08
CA ASP A 32 8.16 5.54 2.48
C ASP A 32 6.97 5.93 1.58
N PRO A 33 5.78 5.34 1.80
CA PRO A 33 4.62 5.63 0.98
C PRO A 33 4.03 7.02 1.27
N PRO A 34 3.37 7.64 0.28
CA PRO A 34 2.60 8.87 0.51
C PRO A 34 1.49 8.63 1.55
N ARG A 35 0.94 9.71 2.15
CA ARG A 35 -0.14 9.71 3.20
C ARG A 35 -1.41 8.88 2.96
N LYS A 36 -1.55 8.20 1.82
CA LYS A 36 -2.59 7.21 1.52
C LYS A 36 -2.18 5.77 1.87
N GLY A 37 -0.90 5.53 2.15
CA GLY A 37 -0.27 4.22 2.34
C GLY A 37 0.22 3.58 1.05
N LEU A 38 0.61 2.31 1.16
CA LEU A 38 1.01 1.46 0.03
C LEU A 38 -0.15 1.32 -0.96
N ASP A 39 0.18 1.04 -2.23
CA ASP A 39 -0.83 0.57 -3.17
C ASP A 39 -1.10 -0.93 -2.97
N LYS A 40 -2.24 -1.39 -3.50
CA LYS A 40 -2.74 -2.75 -3.31
C LYS A 40 -1.80 -3.84 -3.84
N TYR A 41 -1.01 -3.60 -4.89
CA TYR A 41 -0.10 -4.60 -5.45
C TYR A 41 1.16 -4.68 -4.60
N THR A 42 1.74 -3.52 -4.24
CA THR A 42 2.89 -3.46 -3.32
C THR A 42 2.57 -4.12 -1.97
N LEU A 43 1.37 -3.86 -1.42
CA LEU A 43 0.94 -4.51 -0.18
C LEU A 43 0.74 -6.03 -0.37
N ALA A 44 0.07 -6.47 -1.45
CA ALA A 44 -0.17 -7.89 -1.71
C ALA A 44 1.13 -8.70 -1.90
N ALA A 45 2.13 -8.12 -2.56
CA ALA A 45 3.45 -8.73 -2.73
C ALA A 45 4.18 -8.89 -1.39
N LEU A 46 4.09 -7.89 -0.50
CA LEU A 46 4.65 -7.97 0.86
C LEU A 46 3.91 -8.98 1.74
N THR A 47 2.59 -9.10 1.63
CA THR A 47 1.76 -10.08 2.38
C THR A 47 1.71 -11.47 1.74
N GLY A 48 2.41 -11.70 0.62
CA GLY A 48 2.51 -13.00 -0.03
C GLY A 48 1.24 -13.55 -0.67
N GLY A 49 0.30 -12.68 -1.07
CA GLY A 49 -0.83 -13.06 -1.93
C GLY A 49 -1.97 -13.85 -1.30
N GLY A 50 -1.70 -14.72 -0.31
CA GLY A 50 -2.68 -15.58 0.38
C GLY A 50 -3.67 -14.86 1.32
N GLY A 51 -3.84 -13.55 1.14
CA GLY A 51 -4.80 -12.75 1.91
C GLY A 51 -6.22 -12.92 1.40
N ASP A 52 -6.86 -14.05 1.74
CA ASP A 52 -8.27 -14.32 1.43
C ASP A 52 -9.18 -13.16 1.90
N ALA A 53 -9.68 -12.37 0.96
CA ALA A 53 -10.68 -11.33 1.21
C ALA A 53 -12.09 -11.90 1.52
N SER A 54 -12.16 -13.12 2.04
CA SER A 54 -13.35 -13.92 2.28
C SER A 54 -13.24 -14.80 3.54
N GLY A 55 -12.69 -14.27 4.64
CA GLY A 55 -12.48 -14.97 5.91
C GLY A 55 -13.27 -14.38 7.10
N ALA A 56 -14.61 -14.45 7.10
CA ALA A 56 -15.42 -13.97 8.21
C ALA A 56 -15.61 -15.03 9.32
N ARG A 57 -15.08 -14.77 10.54
CA ARG A 57 -15.63 -15.10 11.90
C ARG A 57 -14.56 -14.79 12.96
N ALA A 58 -14.74 -13.80 13.83
CA ALA A 58 -15.61 -13.75 15.03
C ALA A 58 -14.78 -14.02 16.32
N GLY A 59 -14.79 -13.14 17.32
CA GLY A 59 -15.43 -11.83 17.38
C GLY A 59 -15.14 -11.08 18.68
N HIS A 60 -15.75 -9.90 18.85
CA HIS A 60 -15.77 -9.19 20.13
C HIS A 60 -17.19 -8.69 20.41
N ALA A 61 -17.71 -9.00 21.59
CA ALA A 61 -19.10 -8.74 21.95
C ALA A 61 -19.32 -7.28 22.42
N THR A 62 -20.58 -6.86 22.39
CA THR A 62 -21.02 -5.45 22.42
C THR A 62 -21.21 -4.82 23.80
N SER A 63 -21.22 -3.47 23.78
CA SER A 63 -21.77 -2.49 24.75
C SER A 63 -20.73 -1.85 25.69
N THR A 64 -20.77 -0.55 25.98
CA THR A 64 -21.95 0.31 26.28
C THR A 64 -21.92 1.72 25.63
N LYS A 65 -22.84 2.62 26.01
CA LYS A 65 -23.30 3.79 25.23
C LYS A 65 -22.59 5.13 25.54
N LYS A 66 -22.68 6.05 24.56
CA LYS A 66 -22.30 7.49 24.52
C LYS A 66 -22.99 8.36 25.61
N PRO A 67 -22.47 9.57 25.94
CA PRO A 67 -22.66 10.80 25.13
C PRO A 67 -21.40 11.69 25.00
N MET A 68 -21.06 12.24 23.82
CA MET A 68 -21.38 13.61 23.32
C MET A 68 -21.01 14.81 24.21
N ILE A 69 -19.93 15.53 23.83
CA ILE A 69 -19.85 17.01 23.84
C ILE A 69 -19.25 17.45 22.49
N SER A 70 -19.69 18.60 21.97
CA SER A 70 -19.32 19.17 20.67
C SER A 70 -18.46 20.43 20.81
N GLY A 71 -17.43 20.58 19.97
CA GLY A 71 -16.64 21.79 19.77
C GLY A 71 -16.47 22.10 18.27
N PRO A 72 -16.36 23.38 17.84
CA PRO A 72 -16.65 23.75 16.44
C PRO A 72 -15.44 23.63 15.50
N ALA A 73 -15.57 22.84 14.44
CA ALA A 73 -14.67 22.89 13.29
C ALA A 73 -15.10 24.00 12.32
N GLY A 74 -14.21 24.98 12.09
CA GLY A 74 -14.44 26.12 11.20
C GLY A 74 -14.61 25.75 9.72
N ALA A 75 -15.39 26.56 8.98
CA ALA A 75 -15.83 26.23 7.63
C ALA A 75 -14.78 26.51 6.53
N GLY A 76 -14.53 25.53 5.64
CA GLY A 76 -13.50 25.57 4.58
C GLY A 76 -13.95 25.20 3.15
N ARG A 77 -15.26 25.19 2.86
CA ARG A 77 -15.89 25.36 1.52
C ARG A 77 -15.29 24.61 0.30
N LYS A 78 -15.61 23.31 0.15
CA LYS A 78 -15.49 22.57 -1.14
C LYS A 78 -16.20 23.30 -2.29
N LYS A 79 -15.46 23.83 -3.30
CA LYS A 79 -16.06 24.39 -4.52
C LYS A 79 -16.03 23.42 -5.71
N ARG A 80 -17.05 22.57 -5.72
CA ARG A 80 -17.54 21.72 -6.82
C ARG A 80 -17.53 22.45 -8.18
N ASN A 81 -16.80 21.95 -9.19
CA ASN A 81 -17.01 22.34 -10.60
C ASN A 81 -17.24 21.12 -11.51
N ARG A 82 -18.45 20.58 -11.46
CA ARG A 82 -18.94 19.55 -12.39
C ARG A 82 -19.75 20.26 -13.48
N ARG A 83 -19.10 20.67 -14.59
CA ARG A 83 -19.77 21.36 -15.71
C ARG A 83 -19.48 20.74 -17.08
N ARG A 84 -20.41 19.86 -17.48
CA ARG A 84 -21.02 19.73 -18.83
C ARG A 84 -20.09 19.94 -20.04
N ARG A 85 -19.69 18.84 -20.68
CA ARG A 85 -19.55 18.76 -22.15
C ARG A 85 -20.42 17.61 -22.65
N LYS A 86 -21.58 17.95 -23.25
CA LYS A 86 -22.47 17.08 -24.04
C LYS A 86 -23.22 17.99 -25.01
N LEU A 87 -23.55 17.48 -26.21
CA LEU A 87 -23.80 18.19 -27.47
C LEU A 87 -22.45 18.51 -28.17
N LYS A 88 -21.99 17.85 -29.25
CA LYS A 88 -22.57 17.16 -30.45
C LYS A 88 -22.50 18.06 -31.68
N ASP A 89 -21.57 17.74 -32.59
CA ASP A 89 -21.79 17.50 -34.03
C ASP A 89 -20.48 16.90 -34.62
N SER A 90 -20.54 15.73 -35.25
CA SER A 90 -20.82 15.45 -36.68
C SER A 90 -19.61 15.75 -37.58
N GLY A 91 -18.96 14.70 -38.06
CA GLY A 91 -17.81 14.78 -38.97
C GLY A 91 -17.34 13.37 -39.34
N SER A 92 -17.83 12.87 -40.46
CA SER A 92 -17.50 11.56 -41.04
C SER A 92 -16.06 11.52 -41.57
N GLY A 93 -15.36 10.40 -41.38
CA GLY A 93 -14.05 10.12 -41.97
C GLY A 93 -13.66 8.67 -41.68
N GLU A 94 -13.75 7.81 -42.70
CA GLU A 94 -13.50 6.37 -42.61
C GLU A 94 -12.00 6.05 -42.64
N GLY A 95 -11.61 4.91 -42.03
CA GLY A 95 -10.21 4.47 -41.99
C GLY A 95 -9.93 3.25 -41.12
N ALA A 96 -10.43 2.07 -41.51
CA ALA A 96 -9.87 0.79 -41.07
C ALA A 96 -8.50 0.56 -41.76
N SER A 97 -7.54 -0.24 -41.31
CA SER A 97 -7.39 -1.17 -40.16
C SER A 97 -5.91 -1.10 -39.68
N SER A 98 -5.37 -1.86 -38.72
CA SER A 98 -5.73 -3.11 -38.01
C SER A 98 -5.24 -3.00 -36.54
N ALA A 99 -5.18 -4.01 -35.64
CA ALA A 99 -5.35 -5.46 -35.71
C ALA A 99 -6.17 -5.96 -34.49
N ALA A 100 -6.81 -7.12 -34.63
CA ALA A 100 -7.66 -7.72 -33.61
C ALA A 100 -6.96 -8.89 -32.87
N ALA A 101 -7.57 -9.30 -31.76
CA ALA A 101 -7.37 -10.55 -31.02
C ALA A 101 -6.15 -10.69 -30.08
N ALA A 102 -6.36 -10.28 -28.83
CA ALA A 102 -6.11 -11.09 -27.63
C ALA A 102 -7.06 -10.56 -26.54
N ALA A 103 -8.17 -11.22 -26.23
CA ALA A 103 -8.25 -12.40 -25.36
C ALA A 103 -8.01 -12.03 -23.87
N ASP A 104 -9.13 -11.99 -23.15
CA ASP A 104 -9.31 -12.22 -21.71
C ASP A 104 -8.05 -12.28 -20.83
N ALA A 105 -7.81 -11.20 -20.08
CA ALA A 105 -6.80 -11.13 -19.01
C ALA A 105 -7.48 -11.05 -17.62
N THR A 106 -8.51 -11.87 -17.40
CA THR A 106 -9.19 -12.00 -16.10
C THR A 106 -8.58 -13.13 -15.26
N GLN A 107 -7.25 -13.25 -15.24
CA GLN A 107 -6.53 -14.24 -14.44
C GLN A 107 -5.34 -13.59 -13.74
N VAL A 108 -5.39 -13.60 -12.40
CA VAL A 108 -4.18 -13.45 -11.57
C VAL A 108 -3.36 -14.75 -11.70
N PRO A 109 -2.04 -14.71 -11.94
CA PRO A 109 -1.24 -15.92 -12.06
C PRO A 109 -1.18 -16.70 -10.74
N ASP A 110 -1.32 -18.04 -10.81
CA ASP A 110 -1.19 -18.96 -9.67
C ASP A 110 0.22 -18.94 -9.02
N ASP A 111 1.26 -18.49 -9.73
CA ASP A 111 2.65 -18.41 -9.25
C ASP A 111 2.92 -17.23 -8.29
N MET A 112 1.93 -16.84 -7.49
CA MET A 112 2.13 -16.03 -6.29
C MET A 112 2.69 -16.91 -5.16
N LEU A 113 3.81 -17.58 -5.44
CA LEU A 113 4.64 -18.30 -4.48
C LEU A 113 4.91 -17.42 -3.25
N PRO A 114 5.03 -18.01 -2.05
CA PRO A 114 5.33 -17.25 -0.85
C PRO A 114 6.59 -16.38 -1.08
N PRO A 115 6.54 -15.11 -0.65
CA PRO A 115 7.63 -14.15 -0.88
C PRO A 115 8.90 -14.74 -0.27
N PRO A 116 10.00 -14.77 -1.04
CA PRO A 116 11.04 -15.75 -0.78
C PRO A 116 11.73 -15.50 0.54
N THR A 117 12.19 -16.60 1.13
CA THR A 117 12.79 -16.72 2.46
C THR A 117 14.01 -15.82 2.71
N ARG A 118 14.50 -15.10 1.70
CA ARG A 118 15.57 -14.11 1.81
C ARG A 118 15.11 -12.79 2.42
N LEU A 119 13.91 -12.30 2.11
CA LEU A 119 13.43 -11.02 2.66
C LEU A 119 13.04 -11.20 4.13
N GLN A 120 13.87 -10.72 5.05
CA GLN A 120 13.69 -10.93 6.50
C GLN A 120 13.17 -9.70 7.24
N THR A 121 13.40 -8.48 6.72
CA THR A 121 13.04 -7.23 7.40
C THR A 121 12.30 -6.27 6.47
N LEU A 122 11.22 -5.67 6.97
CA LEU A 122 10.51 -4.57 6.34
C LEU A 122 10.57 -3.36 7.28
N VAL A 123 11.11 -2.24 6.79
CA VAL A 123 11.10 -0.95 7.48
C VAL A 123 10.07 -0.06 6.81
N TYR A 124 9.09 0.41 7.59
CA TYR A 124 8.02 1.28 7.13
C TYR A 124 8.20 2.67 7.74
N VAL A 125 8.35 3.69 6.90
CA VAL A 125 8.36 5.11 7.28
C VAL A 125 7.02 5.72 6.85
N SER A 126 6.37 6.54 7.69
CA SER A 126 5.06 7.10 7.32
C SER A 126 4.70 8.43 7.97
N CYS A 127 4.27 9.38 7.15
CA CYS A 127 3.59 10.63 7.54
C CYS A 127 2.04 10.49 7.63
N GLY A 128 1.53 9.25 7.71
CA GLY A 128 0.10 8.94 7.62
C GLY A 128 -0.33 7.79 8.54
N PHE A 129 -0.54 8.09 9.83
CA PHE A 129 -0.87 7.09 10.86
C PHE A 129 -2.03 6.16 10.47
N SER A 130 -3.16 6.69 9.99
CA SER A 130 -4.32 5.85 9.62
C SER A 130 -4.14 5.00 8.36
N SER A 131 -3.20 5.36 7.48
CA SER A 131 -2.77 4.46 6.40
C SER A 131 -1.76 3.43 6.87
N PHE A 132 -0.87 3.80 7.79
CA PHE A 132 0.04 2.87 8.44
C PHE A 132 -0.70 1.80 9.24
N GLU A 133 -1.70 2.16 10.07
CA GLU A 133 -2.52 1.19 10.83
C GLU A 133 -3.12 0.12 9.91
N ARG A 134 -3.80 0.55 8.83
CA ARG A 134 -4.42 -0.35 7.85
C ARG A 134 -3.39 -1.27 7.16
N ASP A 135 -2.24 -0.72 6.76
CA ASP A 135 -1.23 -1.51 6.04
C ASP A 135 -0.49 -2.45 7.01
N ALA A 136 -0.29 -2.05 8.27
CA ALA A 136 0.23 -2.88 9.35
C ALA A 136 -0.72 -4.01 9.74
N ASP A 137 -2.03 -3.74 9.83
CA ASP A 137 -3.07 -4.76 10.06
C ASP A 137 -3.00 -5.84 8.98
N ALA A 138 -2.87 -5.45 7.70
CA ALA A 138 -2.74 -6.40 6.59
C ALA A 138 -1.43 -7.20 6.65
N LEU A 139 -0.30 -6.57 7.00
CA LEU A 139 0.99 -7.25 7.21
C LEU A 139 0.91 -8.28 8.34
N LEU A 140 0.32 -7.94 9.48
CA LEU A 140 0.16 -8.84 10.63
C LEU A 140 -0.86 -9.96 10.34
N ALA A 141 -1.99 -9.63 9.69
CA ALA A 141 -3.04 -10.58 9.35
C ALA A 141 -2.62 -11.62 8.31
N SER A 142 -1.62 -11.31 7.48
CA SER A 142 -1.03 -12.29 6.54
C SER A 142 -0.34 -13.46 7.23
N GLY A 143 -0.04 -13.35 8.54
CA GLY A 143 0.70 -14.35 9.30
C GLY A 143 2.22 -14.37 9.04
N GLU A 144 2.67 -13.67 7.99
CA GLU A 144 4.04 -13.64 7.50
C GLU A 144 4.96 -12.69 8.26
N TRP A 145 4.40 -11.70 8.95
CA TRP A 145 5.14 -10.63 9.61
C TRP A 145 4.78 -10.50 11.09
N ASP A 146 5.79 -10.24 11.91
CA ASP A 146 5.64 -9.74 13.28
C ASP A 146 6.22 -8.33 13.37
N ILE A 147 5.55 -7.44 14.08
CA ILE A 147 6.11 -6.12 14.41
C ILE A 147 7.14 -6.26 15.55
N LYS A 148 8.32 -5.66 15.37
CA LYS A 148 9.43 -5.69 16.35
C LYS A 148 9.73 -4.31 16.95
N HIS A 149 9.46 -3.23 16.21
CA HIS A 149 9.51 -1.85 16.71
C HIS A 149 8.41 -1.02 16.07
N ALA A 150 7.87 -0.06 16.81
CA ALA A 150 6.96 0.96 16.31
C ALA A 150 7.10 2.21 17.16
N GLU A 151 7.41 3.35 16.54
CA GLU A 151 7.67 4.60 17.23
C GLU A 151 7.16 5.80 16.43
N GLY A 152 6.54 6.74 17.14
CA GLY A 152 6.00 7.98 16.57
C GLY A 152 6.90 9.17 16.87
N PHE A 153 7.23 9.95 15.84
CA PHE A 153 8.09 11.12 15.92
C PHE A 153 7.30 12.40 15.59
N ASN A 154 7.44 13.41 16.46
CA ASN A 154 6.86 14.73 16.24
C ASN A 154 7.84 15.63 15.46
N PHE A 155 7.94 15.41 14.15
CA PHE A 155 8.79 16.24 13.27
C PHE A 155 8.23 17.66 13.08
N PHE A 156 6.92 17.87 13.29
CA PHE A 156 6.24 19.15 13.05
C PHE A 156 5.43 19.61 14.29
N PRO A 157 6.09 20.10 15.36
CA PRO A 157 5.40 20.57 16.56
C PRO A 157 4.34 21.65 16.25
N GLY A 158 3.12 21.43 16.74
CA GLY A 158 1.96 22.29 16.45
C GLY A 158 1.19 21.92 15.19
N GLY A 159 1.66 20.93 14.41
CA GLY A 159 0.89 20.28 13.35
C GLY A 159 0.12 19.04 13.85
N ASP A 160 -0.81 18.57 13.01
CA ASP A 160 -1.54 17.30 13.14
C ASP A 160 -0.90 16.21 12.24
N ALA A 161 0.44 16.23 12.18
CA ALA A 161 1.25 15.31 11.38
C ALA A 161 2.14 14.51 12.33
N LEU A 162 1.94 13.19 12.34
CA LEU A 162 2.77 12.23 13.06
C LEU A 162 3.58 11.44 12.05
N GLU A 163 4.90 11.46 12.22
CA GLU A 163 5.80 10.57 11.49
C GLU A 163 5.94 9.27 12.27
N VAL A 164 6.01 8.14 11.57
CA VAL A 164 6.09 6.80 12.16
C VAL A 164 7.26 6.04 11.56
N LEU A 165 8.04 5.38 12.42
CA LEU A 165 8.96 4.32 12.02
C LEU A 165 8.44 3.01 12.59
N ALA A 166 8.21 2.01 11.74
CA ALA A 166 7.92 0.65 12.16
C ALA A 166 8.90 -0.32 11.53
N VAL A 167 9.28 -1.35 12.29
CA VAL A 167 10.15 -2.43 11.84
C VAL A 167 9.41 -3.75 12.02
N PHE A 168 9.18 -4.44 10.91
CA PHE A 168 8.62 -5.78 10.86
C PHE A 168 9.73 -6.78 10.54
N SER A 169 9.68 -7.96 11.15
CA SER A 169 10.48 -9.10 10.73
C SER A 169 9.58 -10.19 10.19
N ARG A 170 10.10 -11.03 9.29
CA ARG A 170 9.45 -12.30 8.96
C ARG A 170 9.15 -13.09 10.23
N ARG A 171 7.97 -13.68 10.29
CA ARG A 171 7.69 -14.74 11.26
C ARG A 171 8.52 -15.96 10.87
N ARG A 172 9.20 -16.55 11.83
CA ARG A 172 9.83 -17.87 11.68
C ARG A 172 8.77 -18.89 12.09
N GLU A 173 8.59 -19.96 11.33
CA GLU A 173 7.96 -21.15 11.88
C GLU A 173 8.88 -21.71 12.97
N GLU A 174 8.33 -21.98 14.16
CA GLU A 174 9.01 -22.82 15.14
C GLU A 174 8.96 -24.27 14.63
N ALA A 175 10.15 -24.87 14.46
CA ALA A 175 10.33 -26.23 13.94
C ALA A 175 10.41 -27.27 15.07
#